data_AF-A0A966QIF7-F1
#
_entry.id   AF-A0A966QIF7-F1
#
_cell.length_a   1.000
_cell.length_b   1.000
_cell.length_c   1.000
_cell.angle_alpha   90.00
_cell.angle_beta   90.00
_cell.angle_gamma   90.00
#
_symmetry.space_group_name_H-M   'P 1'
#
loop_
_entity.id
_entity.type
_entity.pdbx_description
1 polymer ?
#
loop_
_entity_poly.entity_id
_entity_poly.type
_entity_poly.pdbx_seq_one_letter_code
_entity_poly.pdbx_strand_id
1 'polypeptide(L)'
;ADALSPEARPLAERWGLAIADGPTPTDQPADPASAPSPGTVLAVESGLGLVVATGGCPLLIRSAQREGKAPATGQTLIQQLGIKPGERLGEGPG
;
A
#
# COMPACT_ATOMS: atom_id res chain seq x y z
N ALA A 1 -7.77 6.08 -19.85
CA ALA A 1 -7.21 5.87 -18.50
C ALA A 1 -8.32 6.16 -17.50
N ASP A 2 -8.79 5.15 -16.79
CA ASP A 2 -8.24 4.77 -15.48
C ASP A 2 -8.96 5.55 -14.36
N ALA A 3 -10.27 5.28 -14.22
CA ALA A 3 -11.02 5.77 -13.08
C ALA A 3 -10.90 4.73 -11.96
N LEU A 4 -10.40 5.15 -10.80
CA LEU A 4 -10.37 4.32 -9.59
C LEU A 4 -11.74 3.68 -9.37
N SER A 5 -11.74 2.37 -9.11
CA SER A 5 -12.92 1.66 -8.61
C SER A 5 -13.47 2.38 -7.38
N PRO A 6 -14.79 2.35 -7.13
CA PRO A 6 -15.42 3.10 -6.03
C PRO A 6 -14.77 2.85 -4.68
N GLU A 7 -14.28 1.63 -4.42
CA GLU A 7 -13.61 1.30 -3.15
C GLU A 7 -12.17 1.80 -3.06
N ALA A 8 -11.51 2.07 -4.19
CA ALA A 8 -10.15 2.59 -4.23
C ALA A 8 -10.10 4.11 -4.06
N ARG A 9 -11.20 4.82 -4.34
CA ARG A 9 -11.30 6.29 -4.19
C ARG A 9 -11.08 6.78 -2.76
N PRO A 10 -11.81 6.29 -1.73
CA PRO A 10 -11.60 6.75 -0.36
C PRO A 10 -10.20 6.41 0.15
N LEU A 11 -9.58 5.34 -0.37
CA LEU A 11 -8.21 4.98 -0.03
C LEU A 11 -7.20 5.92 -0.67
N ALA A 12 -7.41 6.29 -1.93
CA ALA A 12 -6.56 7.26 -2.60
C ALA A 12 -6.66 8.64 -1.95
N GLU A 13 -7.84 9.07 -1.51
CA GLU A 13 -8.02 10.31 -0.77
C GLU A 13 -7.33 10.25 0.61
N ARG A 14 -7.54 9.15 1.35
CA ARG A 14 -6.97 8.97 2.70
C ARG A 14 -5.44 8.91 2.70
N TRP A 15 -4.85 8.38 1.63
CA TRP A 15 -3.41 8.12 1.54
C TRP A 15 -2.70 8.97 0.49
N GLY A 16 -3.40 9.86 -0.23
CA GLY A 16 -2.81 10.68 -1.29
C GLY A 16 -2.28 9.89 -2.49
N LEU A 17 -2.90 8.74 -2.83
CA LEU A 17 -2.51 7.90 -3.98
C LEU A 17 -2.85 8.62 -5.30
N ALA A 18 -1.95 9.47 -5.80
CA ALA A 18 -2.14 10.13 -7.09
C ALA A 18 -2.07 9.11 -8.24
N ILE A 19 -3.07 9.13 -9.11
CA ILE A 19 -3.05 8.39 -10.39
C ILE A 19 -1.98 9.02 -11.27
N ALA A 20 -1.10 8.19 -11.83
CA ALA A 20 0.04 8.61 -12.62
C ALA A 20 -0.39 9.25 -13.95
N ASP A 21 -0.89 10.48 -13.92
CA ASP A 21 -0.96 11.42 -15.06
C ASP A 21 -1.14 12.90 -14.63
N GLY A 22 -0.90 13.25 -13.36
CA GLY A 22 -1.06 14.61 -12.83
C GLY A 22 0.15 15.03 -11.99
N PRO A 23 0.33 16.33 -11.71
CA PRO A 23 1.58 16.88 -11.18
C PRO A 23 1.97 16.14 -9.89
N THR A 24 3.28 15.92 -9.76
CA THR A 24 3.99 15.31 -8.64
C THR A 24 3.26 15.54 -7.31
N PRO A 25 3.13 14.51 -6.45
CA PRO A 25 2.53 14.69 -5.13
C PRO A 25 3.21 15.89 -4.49
N THR A 26 2.40 16.90 -4.16
CA THR A 26 2.88 18.11 -3.50
C THR A 26 3.76 17.67 -2.34
N ASP A 27 4.92 18.32 -2.28
CA ASP A 27 5.80 18.50 -1.14
C ASP A 27 4.98 19.02 0.06
N GLN A 28 4.05 18.21 0.56
CA GLN A 28 3.37 18.47 1.81
C GLN A 28 4.33 17.96 2.86
N PRO A 29 4.90 18.83 3.71
CA PRO A 29 5.74 18.37 4.79
C PRO A 29 4.82 17.65 5.79
N ALA A 30 4.60 16.35 5.57
CA ALA A 30 4.56 15.46 6.72
C ALA A 30 5.92 15.64 7.38
N ASP A 31 5.97 16.04 8.64
CA ASP A 31 7.23 16.10 9.39
C ASP A 31 8.05 14.85 9.02
N PRO A 32 9.23 14.98 8.37
CA PRO A 32 9.95 13.82 7.87
C PRO A 32 10.36 12.88 9.02
N ALA A 33 10.39 13.41 10.25
CA ALA A 33 10.57 12.66 11.48
C ALA A 33 9.36 11.80 11.89
N SER A 34 8.16 12.12 11.43
CA SER A 34 6.90 11.41 11.72
C SER A 34 6.37 10.59 10.53
N ALA A 35 7.03 10.66 9.37
CA ALA A 35 6.65 9.87 8.21
C ALA A 35 6.94 8.37 8.45
N PRO A 36 6.01 7.46 8.14
CA PRO A 36 6.22 6.03 8.28
C PRO A 36 7.37 5.57 7.35
N SER A 37 8.26 4.72 7.85
CA SER A 37 9.41 4.26 7.07
C SER A 37 8.97 3.49 5.80
N PRO A 38 9.67 3.61 4.66
CA PRO A 38 9.33 2.88 3.45
C PRO A 38 9.26 1.37 3.69
N GLY A 39 8.20 0.71 3.22
CA GLY A 39 7.89 -0.70 3.50
C GLY A 39 6.91 -0.91 4.65
N THR A 40 6.60 0.13 5.45
CA THR A 40 5.61 0.04 6.53
C THR A 40 4.20 -0.15 5.97
N VAL A 41 3.46 -1.10 6.53
CA VAL A 41 2.07 -1.36 6.17
C VAL A 41 1.19 -0.35 6.89
N LEU A 42 0.51 0.49 6.10
CA LEU A 42 -0.32 1.57 6.58
C LEU A 42 -1.76 1.13 6.85
N ALA A 43 -2.27 0.23 6.00
CA ALA A 43 -3.61 -0.31 6.13
C ALA A 43 -3.73 -1.70 5.50
N VAL A 44 -4.68 -2.48 6.01
CA VAL A 44 -5.13 -3.74 5.43
C VAL A 44 -6.60 -3.55 5.06
N GLU A 45 -6.87 -3.51 3.76
CA GLU A 45 -8.19 -3.22 3.22
C GLU A 45 -8.87 -4.54 2.84
N SER A 46 -9.86 -4.93 3.62
CA SER A 46 -10.57 -6.20 3.48
C SER A 46 -11.06 -6.41 2.05
N GLY A 47 -10.72 -7.56 1.45
CA GLY A 47 -11.08 -7.88 0.07
C GLY A 47 -10.30 -7.12 -1.02
N LEU A 48 -9.52 -6.09 -0.68
CA LEU A 48 -8.79 -5.24 -1.62
C LEU A 48 -7.29 -5.50 -1.65
N GLY A 49 -6.63 -5.48 -0.50
CA GLY A 49 -5.17 -5.62 -0.42
C GLY A 49 -4.51 -4.82 0.71
N LEU A 50 -3.26 -4.42 0.50
CA LEU A 50 -2.42 -3.74 1.50
C LEU A 50 -2.02 -2.36 1.02
N VAL A 51 -2.09 -1.35 1.89
CA VAL A 51 -1.49 -0.03 1.63
C VAL A 51 -0.12 0.01 2.29
N VAL A 52 0.91 0.34 1.54
CA VAL A 52 2.32 0.33 2.01
C VAL A 52 2.95 1.70 1.79
N ALA A 53 3.64 2.21 2.81
CA ALA A 53 4.44 3.42 2.72
C ALA A 53 5.62 3.20 1.77
N THR A 54 5.91 4.20 0.95
CA THR A 54 7.16 4.24 0.16
C THR A 54 7.94 5.49 0.54
N GLY A 55 9.06 5.78 -0.13
CA GLY A 55 9.79 7.03 0.05
C GLY A 55 9.01 8.28 -0.39
N GLY A 56 7.84 8.11 -1.01
CA GLY A 56 6.95 9.20 -1.38
C GLY A 56 5.49 8.75 -1.25
N CYS A 57 4.80 8.64 -2.38
CA CYS A 57 3.40 8.23 -2.42
C CYS A 57 3.24 6.77 -1.94
N PRO A 58 2.32 6.47 -1.01
CA PRO A 58 2.04 5.09 -0.65
C PRO A 58 1.55 4.28 -1.86
N LEU A 59 1.51 2.96 -1.75
CA LEU A 59 1.03 2.07 -2.82
C LEU A 59 -0.01 1.10 -2.29
N LEU A 60 -1.09 0.92 -3.05
CA LEU A 60 -2.06 -0.17 -2.83
C LEU A 60 -1.61 -1.42 -3.59
N ILE A 61 -1.16 -2.43 -2.86
CA ILE A 61 -0.83 -3.75 -3.39
C ILE A 61 -2.10 -4.60 -3.45
N ARG A 62 -2.65 -4.78 -4.66
CA ARG A 62 -3.86 -5.59 -4.90
C ARG A 62 -3.58 -7.06 -5.20
N SER A 63 -2.37 -7.34 -5.68
CA SER A 63 -1.88 -8.66 -6.03
C SER A 63 -0.43 -8.80 -5.63
N ALA A 64 -0.07 -9.94 -5.03
CA ALA A 64 1.31 -10.34 -4.83
C ALA A 64 1.40 -11.86 -4.73
N GLN A 65 2.63 -12.37 -4.67
CA GLN A 65 2.90 -13.78 -4.46
C GLN A 65 3.90 -13.91 -3.32
N ARG A 66 3.60 -14.82 -2.39
CA ARG A 66 4.58 -15.31 -1.43
C ARG A 66 5.35 -16.47 -2.05
N GLU A 67 6.65 -16.55 -1.81
CA GLU A 67 7.49 -17.63 -2.35
C GLU A 67 6.88 -19.02 -2.10
N GLY A 68 6.89 -19.87 -3.12
CA GLY A 68 6.29 -21.21 -3.08
C GLY A 68 4.76 -21.26 -3.09
N LYS A 69 4.06 -20.11 -3.20
CA LYS A 69 2.59 -20.04 -3.35
C LYS A 69 2.21 -19.52 -4.74
N ALA A 70 0.96 -19.78 -5.13
CA ALA A 70 0.38 -19.13 -6.30
C ALA A 70 0.15 -17.62 -6.04
N PRO A 71 0.13 -16.77 -7.09
CA PRO A 71 -0.29 -15.38 -6.96
C PRO A 71 -1.66 -15.27 -6.29
N ALA A 72 -1.80 -14.29 -5.40
CA ALA A 72 -3.01 -14.06 -4.63
C ALA A 72 -3.46 -12.59 -4.75
N THR A 73 -4.76 -12.38 -4.59
CA THR A 73 -5.42 -11.06 -4.61
C THR A 73 -6.33 -10.89 -3.40
N GLY A 74 -6.65 -9.64 -3.08
CA GLY A 74 -7.69 -9.30 -2.10
C GLY A 74 -7.55 -10.01 -0.75
N GLN A 75 -8.61 -10.68 -0.31
CA GLN A 75 -8.62 -11.35 0.99
C GLN A 75 -7.64 -12.53 1.07
N THR A 76 -7.48 -13.28 -0.03
CA THR A 76 -6.53 -14.41 -0.07
C THR A 76 -5.10 -13.92 0.07
N LEU A 77 -4.76 -12.79 -0.57
CA LEU A 77 -3.46 -12.14 -0.43
C LEU A 77 -3.18 -11.78 1.04
N ILE A 78 -4.14 -11.10 1.68
CA ILE A 78 -4.04 -10.67 3.08
C ILE A 78 -3.80 -11.87 4.00
N GLN A 79 -4.58 -12.94 3.84
CA GLN A 79 -4.45 -14.15 4.67
C GLN A 79 -3.12 -14.88 4.45
N GLN A 80 -2.62 -14.94 3.21
CA GLN A 80 -1.36 -15.63 2.91
C GLN A 80 -0.12 -14.89 3.43
N LEU A 81 -0.16 -13.55 3.41
CA LEU A 81 0.90 -12.72 3.94
C LEU A 81 0.85 -12.62 5.47
N GLY A 82 -0.35 -12.67 6.06
CA GLY A 82 -0.53 -12.62 7.52
C GLY A 82 -0.10 -11.29 8.16
N ILE A 83 -0.01 -10.25 7.34
CA ILE A 83 0.54 -8.94 7.69
C ILE A 83 -0.48 -8.06 8.40
N LYS A 84 0.00 -7.21 9.31
CA LYS A 84 -0.80 -6.23 10.06
C LYS A 84 -0.33 -4.78 9.83
N PRO A 85 -1.20 -3.78 10.04
CA PRO A 85 -0.78 -2.39 10.06
C PRO A 85 0.36 -2.17 11.07
N GLY A 86 1.39 -1.42 10.66
CA GLY A 86 2.60 -1.15 11.43
C GLY A 86 3.74 -2.15 11.18
N GLU A 87 3.48 -3.32 10.60
CA GLU A 87 4.55 -4.25 10.19
C GLU A 87 5.27 -3.73 8.93
N ARG A 88 6.51 -4.19 8.73
CA ARG A 88 7.36 -3.70 7.65
C ARG A 88 7.77 -4.81 6.69
N LEU A 89 7.48 -4.60 5.41
CA LEU A 89 7.95 -5.45 4.32
C LEU A 89 9.47 -5.33 4.17
N GLY A 90 10.14 -6.46 3.96
CA GLY A 90 11.60 -6.51 3.80
C GLY A 90 12.38 -6.47 5.12
N GLU A 91 11.71 -6.48 6.27
CA GLU A 91 12.33 -6.65 7.58
C GLU A 91 12.18 -8.11 8.04
N GLY A 92 13.17 -8.92 7.73
CA GLY A 92 13.29 -10.33 8.13
C GLY A 92 14.72 -10.81 7.81
N PRO A 93 15.19 -11.93 8.40
CA PRO A 93 16.48 -12.49 8.01
C PRO A 93 16.38 -12.90 6.54
N GLY A 94 17.12 -12.20 5.68
CA GLY A 94 17.32 -12.58 4.29
C GLY A 94 18.09 -13.89 4.16
#